data_AF-A0A523V8Q7-F1
#
_entry.id   AF-A0A523V8Q7-F1
#
_cell.length_a   1.000
_cell.length_b   1.000
_cell.length_c   1.000
_cell.angle_alpha   90.00
_cell.angle_beta   90.00
_cell.angle_gamma   90.00
#
_symmetry.space_group_name_H-M   'P 1'
#
loop_
_entity.id
_entity.type
_entity.pdbx_description
1 polymer ?
#
loop_
_entity_poly.entity_id
_entity_poly.type
_entity_poly.pdbx_seq_one_letter_code
_entity_poly.pdbx_strand_id
1 'polypeptide(L)'
;MPGIKRDNKAAKAAERKRLRNRLVRRSVKTHIVKARSSIDAGEESAYSKALVATSSIDKAVTKGIIHRNKGARLKSRLTKRLGNK
;
A
#
# COMPACT_ATOMS: atom_id res chain seq x y z
N MET A 1 19.29 35.45 6.78
CA MET A 1 19.24 34.08 6.22
C MET A 1 17.94 33.91 5.44
N PRO A 2 17.96 33.37 4.21
CA PRO A 2 16.74 33.19 3.44
C PRO A 2 15.81 32.21 4.18
N GLY A 3 14.54 32.58 4.43
CA GLY A 3 13.46 31.59 4.30
C GLY A 3 12.62 31.12 5.52
N ILE A 4 12.79 31.58 6.76
CA ILE A 4 12.07 31.05 7.96
C ILE A 4 10.54 30.83 7.75
N LYS A 5 9.86 31.75 7.06
CA LYS A 5 8.42 31.61 6.71
C LYS A 5 8.15 30.51 5.68
N ARG A 6 9.02 30.35 4.68
CA ARG A 6 8.91 29.32 3.62
C ARG A 6 9.16 27.92 4.19
N ASP A 7 10.13 27.79 5.09
CA ASP A 7 10.47 26.51 5.74
C ASP A 7 9.32 26.00 6.61
N ASN A 8 8.71 26.89 7.41
CA ASN A 8 7.52 26.57 8.19
C ASN A 8 6.32 26.14 7.32
N LYS A 9 6.15 26.74 6.14
CA LYS A 9 5.10 26.34 5.18
C LYS A 9 5.37 24.96 4.59
N ALA A 10 6.62 24.67 4.25
CA ALA A 10 7.04 23.35 3.76
C ALA A 10 6.83 22.26 4.82
N ALA A 11 7.18 22.54 6.09
CA ALA A 11 6.97 21.63 7.20
C ALA A 11 5.48 21.25 7.39
N LYS A 12 4.58 22.25 7.41
CA LYS A 12 3.12 22.01 7.50
C LYS A 12 2.58 21.22 6.31
N ALA A 13 3.11 21.43 5.11
CA ALA A 13 2.73 20.64 3.93
C ALA A 13 3.24 19.19 4.01
N ALA A 14 4.47 18.98 4.49
CA ALA A 14 5.07 17.67 4.67
C ALA A 14 4.30 16.84 5.71
N GLU A 15 3.88 17.45 6.82
CA GLU A 15 3.11 16.77 7.86
C GLU A 15 1.74 16.27 7.35
N ARG A 16 1.00 17.12 6.62
CA ARG A 16 -0.26 16.74 5.99
C ARG A 16 -0.09 15.57 5.02
N LYS A 17 0.95 15.61 4.17
CA LYS A 17 1.31 14.49 3.27
C LYS A 17 1.68 13.24 4.06
N ARG A 18 2.44 13.38 5.16
CA ARG A 18 2.85 12.26 6.03
C ARG A 18 1.64 11.55 6.62
N LEU A 19 0.66 12.28 7.15
CA LEU A 19 -0.57 11.71 7.73
C LEU A 19 -1.38 10.93 6.68
N ARG A 20 -1.67 11.54 5.52
CA ARG A 20 -2.38 10.86 4.43
C ARG A 20 -1.63 9.60 3.95
N ASN A 21 -0.33 9.70 3.73
CA ASN A 21 0.47 8.58 3.24
C ASN A 21 0.61 7.47 4.30
N ARG A 22 0.56 7.81 5.58
CA ARG A 22 0.56 6.83 6.68
C ARG A 22 -0.72 5.98 6.67
N LEU A 23 -1.88 6.62 6.52
CA LEU A 23 -3.17 5.94 6.47
C LEU A 23 -3.25 4.99 5.28
N VAL A 24 -2.89 5.46 4.08
CA VAL A 24 -2.91 4.62 2.87
C VAL A 24 -1.93 3.45 3.00
N ARG A 25 -0.70 3.69 3.47
CA ARG A 25 0.28 2.61 3.68
C ARG A 25 -0.20 1.58 4.69
N ARG A 26 -0.87 2.02 5.77
CA ARG A 26 -1.45 1.11 6.77
C ARG A 26 -2.55 0.26 6.16
N SER A 27 -3.50 0.86 5.45
CA SER A 27 -4.59 0.13 4.78
C SER A 27 -4.06 -0.91 3.79
N VAL A 28 -3.12 -0.54 2.90
CA VAL A 28 -2.51 -1.49 1.97
C VAL A 28 -1.85 -2.66 2.70
N LYS A 29 -1.09 -2.39 3.77
CA LYS A 29 -0.47 -3.44 4.60
C LYS A 29 -1.53 -4.37 5.19
N THR A 30 -2.62 -3.83 5.73
CA THR A 30 -3.72 -4.62 6.29
C THR A 30 -4.37 -5.51 5.24
N HIS A 31 -4.67 -5.01 4.04
CA HIS A 31 -5.26 -5.82 2.97
C HIS A 31 -4.33 -6.97 2.54
N ILE A 32 -3.03 -6.71 2.44
CA ILE A 32 -2.03 -7.73 2.11
C ILE A 32 -1.97 -8.81 3.19
N VAL A 33 -1.95 -8.42 4.48
CA VAL A 33 -1.92 -9.40 5.58
C VAL A 33 -3.18 -10.25 5.57
N LYS A 34 -4.37 -9.63 5.45
CA LYS A 34 -5.64 -10.36 5.37
C LYS A 34 -5.69 -11.34 4.20
N ALA A 35 -5.24 -10.92 3.01
CA ALA A 35 -5.17 -11.81 1.85
C ALA A 35 -4.23 -13.00 2.12
N ARG A 36 -3.05 -12.75 2.71
CA ARG A 36 -2.09 -13.82 3.04
C ARG A 36 -2.67 -14.79 4.06
N SER A 37 -3.28 -14.30 5.14
CA SER A 37 -3.90 -15.14 6.16
C SER A 37 -5.02 -16.01 5.59
N SER A 38 -5.87 -15.48 4.70
CA SER A 38 -6.92 -16.28 4.06
C SER A 38 -6.40 -17.30 3.06
N ILE A 39 -5.30 -17.01 2.35
CA ILE A 39 -4.62 -17.98 1.47
C ILE A 39 -4.07 -19.13 2.31
N ASP A 40 -3.37 -18.79 3.40
CA ASP A 40 -2.74 -19.77 4.30
C ASP A 40 -3.81 -20.61 5.02
N ALA A 41 -4.98 -20.04 5.33
CA ALA A 41 -6.14 -20.76 5.90
C ALA A 41 -6.97 -21.56 4.89
N GLY A 42 -6.76 -21.39 3.57
CA GLY A 42 -7.50 -22.11 2.53
C GLY A 42 -8.96 -21.69 2.37
N GLU A 43 -9.30 -20.46 2.74
CA GLU A 43 -10.67 -19.94 2.56
C GLU A 43 -10.99 -19.67 1.07
N GLU A 44 -12.21 -19.96 0.62
CA GLU A 44 -12.68 -19.58 -0.73
C GLU A 44 -12.61 -18.06 -0.96
N SER A 45 -12.72 -17.27 0.11
CA SER A 45 -12.59 -15.81 0.07
C SER A 45 -11.16 -15.31 -0.19
N ALA A 46 -10.16 -16.20 -0.28
CA ALA A 46 -8.77 -15.83 -0.54
C ALA A 46 -8.61 -15.05 -1.85
N TYR A 47 -9.31 -15.46 -2.92
CA TYR A 47 -9.26 -14.80 -4.22
C TYR A 47 -9.85 -13.39 -4.18
N SER A 48 -11.01 -13.21 -3.54
CA SER A 48 -11.63 -11.89 -3.42
C SER A 48 -10.80 -10.93 -2.57
N LYS A 49 -10.26 -11.41 -1.44
CA LYS A 49 -9.35 -10.62 -0.58
C LYS A 49 -8.05 -10.26 -1.30
N ALA A 50 -7.52 -11.16 -2.11
CA ALA A 50 -6.36 -10.89 -2.95
C ALA A 50 -6.64 -9.80 -4.00
N LEU A 51 -7.80 -9.83 -4.65
CA LEU A 51 -8.20 -8.80 -5.61
C LEU A 51 -8.35 -7.41 -4.97
N VAL A 52 -8.92 -7.34 -3.76
CA VAL A 52 -8.97 -6.08 -3.00
C VAL A 52 -7.56 -5.59 -2.67
N ALA A 53 -6.66 -6.49 -2.27
CA ALA A 53 -5.27 -6.15 -1.98
C ALA A 53 -4.54 -5.62 -3.22
N THR A 54 -4.67 -6.26 -4.39
CA THR A 54 -4.04 -5.78 -5.64
C THR A 54 -4.60 -4.43 -6.07
N SER A 55 -5.91 -4.23 -6.02
CA SER A 55 -6.54 -2.93 -6.30
C SER A 55 -6.03 -1.83 -5.38
N SER A 56 -5.87 -2.11 -4.08
CA SER A 56 -5.35 -1.15 -3.11
C SER A 56 -3.87 -0.78 -3.39
N ILE A 57 -3.07 -1.74 -3.83
CA ILE A 57 -1.66 -1.52 -4.21
C ILE A 57 -1.61 -0.61 -5.44
N ASP A 58 -2.38 -0.90 -6.47
CA ASP A 58 -2.36 -0.13 -7.71
C ASP A 58 -2.83 1.31 -7.47
N LYS A 59 -3.88 1.51 -6.66
CA LYS A 59 -4.31 2.85 -6.21
C LYS A 59 -3.24 3.60 -5.42
N ALA A 60 -2.39 2.90 -4.67
CA ALA A 60 -1.29 3.52 -3.93
C ALA A 60 -0.10 3.86 -4.83
N VAL A 61 0.10 3.11 -5.92
CA VAL A 61 1.10 3.38 -6.95
C VAL A 61 0.70 4.59 -7.78
N THR A 62 -0.54 4.66 -8.26
CA THR A 62 -1.04 5.81 -9.05
C THR A 62 -0.98 7.11 -8.25
N LYS A 63 -1.23 7.05 -6.94
CA LYS A 63 -1.09 8.21 -6.02
C LYS A 63 0.36 8.56 -5.66
N GLY A 64 1.35 7.83 -6.18
CA GLY A 64 2.78 8.06 -5.90
C GLY A 64 3.21 7.75 -4.46
N ILE A 65 2.37 7.04 -3.68
CA ILE A 65 2.65 6.71 -2.27
C ILE A 65 3.57 5.48 -2.18
N ILE A 66 3.47 4.57 -3.15
CA ILE A 66 4.31 3.39 -3.29
C ILE A 66 4.97 3.44 -4.67
N HIS A 67 6.28 3.20 -4.73
CA HIS A 67 6.99 3.13 -6.00
C HIS A 67 6.52 1.95 -6.86
N ARG A 68 6.49 2.13 -8.19
CA ARG A 68 6.07 1.10 -9.17
C ARG A 68 6.70 -0.27 -8.93
N ASN A 69 8.00 -0.32 -8.69
CA ASN A 69 8.72 -1.59 -8.45
C ASN A 69 8.28 -2.28 -7.15
N LYS A 70 7.97 -1.49 -6.11
CA LYS A 70 7.46 -2.03 -4.85
C LYS A 70 6.04 -2.57 -5.05
N GLY A 71 5.20 -1.86 -5.80
CA GLY A 71 3.87 -2.36 -6.19
C GLY A 71 3.95 -3.66 -6.97
N ALA A 72 4.75 -3.72 -8.03
CA ALA A 72 4.95 -4.91 -8.85
C ALA A 72 5.46 -6.12 -8.03
N ARG A 73 6.44 -5.91 -7.15
CA ARG A 73 6.96 -6.95 -6.25
C ARG A 73 5.89 -7.49 -5.30
N LEU A 74 5.04 -6.61 -4.76
CA LEU A 74 3.95 -7.04 -3.87
C LEU A 74 2.90 -7.86 -4.61
N LYS A 75 2.51 -7.42 -5.82
CA LYS A 75 1.58 -8.18 -6.68
C LYS A 75 2.14 -9.56 -7.04
N SER A 76 3.38 -9.62 -7.52
CA SER A 76 4.05 -10.88 -7.87
C SER A 76 4.14 -11.87 -6.70
N ARG A 77 4.43 -11.39 -5.48
CA ARG A 77 4.47 -12.27 -4.30
C ARG A 77 3.09 -12.81 -3.93
N LEU A 78 2.04 -12.01 -4.14
CA LEU A 78 0.67 -12.37 -3.81
C LEU A 78 0.13 -13.39 -4.81
N THR A 79 0.39 -13.19 -6.11
CA THR A 79 0.02 -14.14 -7.16
C THR A 79 0.77 -15.46 -7.04
N LYS A 80 2.08 -15.44 -6.78
CA LYS A 80 2.86 -16.68 -6.55
C LYS A 80 2.32 -17.50 -5.38
N ARG A 81 1.86 -16.85 -4.31
CA ARG A 81 1.25 -17.56 -3.18
C ARG A 81 -0.12 -18.17 -3.51
N LEU A 82 -0.90 -17.54 -4.39
CA LEU A 82 -2.17 -18.09 -4.85
C LEU A 82 -1.97 -19.28 -5.80
N GLY A 83 -0.98 -19.21 -6.70
CA GLY A 83 -0.72 -20.24 -7.72
C GLY A 83 0.14 -21.41 -7.26
N ASN A 84 0.86 -21.29 -6.12
CA ASN A 84 1.63 -22.40 -5.53
C ASN A 84 0.76 -23.32 -4.65
N LYS A 85 -0.55 -23.33 -4.84
CA LYS A 85 -1.48 -24.23 -4.14
C LYS A 85 -2.30 -25.00 -5.17
#